data_AF-A0A0B7BWM4-F1
#
_entry.id   AF-A0A0B7BWM4-F1
#
_cell.length_a   1.000
_cell.length_b   1.000
_cell.length_c   1.000
_cell.angle_alpha   90.00
_cell.angle_beta   90.00
_cell.angle_gamma   90.00
#
_symmetry.space_group_name_H-M   'P 1'
#
loop_
_entity.id
_entity.type
_entity.pdbx_description
1 polymer ?
#
loop_
_entity_poly.entity_id
_entity_poly.type
_entity_poly.pdbx_seq_one_letter_code
_entity_poly.pdbx_strand_id
1 'polypeptide(L)'
;TVATTPTTLQTTTPAFRSLCASPFRLLNSDAVADSCTFTGVANITSLNGNISSCNAVYAPATINGVKKSTFVTTEYCKTLIEDNINDPTSTDVMEIHIGQQRYPVTQPLFNLISGPNGLAYIDINSRYARLIGDLGCQKDACPYNSATMTGKVDFNNCKTVSYGAMNIDLLQSGLYEVPVALNQGGCTGVAETFGSANTMCFSSVKGTNVFCSGDSGSPVYCNAPSNGEPILVGVMSTQFACDDSPNIRVIPVS
;
A
#
# COMPACT_ATOMS: atom_id res chain seq x y z
N THR A 1 -20.61 -16.49 -67.71
CA THR A 1 -20.88 -17.36 -66.55
C THR A 1 -20.55 -16.59 -65.29
N VAL A 2 -21.57 -16.00 -64.67
CA VAL A 2 -21.44 -15.26 -63.41
C VAL A 2 -22.14 -16.11 -62.36
N ALA A 3 -21.40 -16.60 -61.37
CA ALA A 3 -21.93 -17.43 -60.30
C ALA A 3 -22.52 -16.55 -59.21
N THR A 4 -23.83 -16.61 -59.03
CA THR A 4 -24.55 -16.08 -57.87
C THR A 4 -24.73 -17.19 -56.85
N THR A 5 -24.15 -17.02 -55.65
CA THR A 5 -24.31 -17.94 -54.53
C THR A 5 -25.53 -17.54 -53.69
N PRO A 6 -26.42 -18.47 -53.29
CA PRO A 6 -27.57 -18.16 -52.45
C PRO A 6 -27.18 -18.00 -50.98
N THR A 7 -27.73 -16.95 -50.38
CA THR A 7 -27.69 -16.63 -48.95
C THR A 7 -28.52 -17.63 -48.16
N THR A 8 -27.93 -18.28 -47.15
CA THR A 8 -28.68 -19.04 -46.14
C THR A 8 -28.67 -18.25 -44.83
N LEU A 9 -29.87 -17.88 -44.36
CA LEU A 9 -30.11 -17.21 -43.09
C LEU A 9 -30.01 -18.23 -41.94
N GLN A 10 -29.01 -18.05 -41.07
CA GLN A 10 -28.99 -18.70 -39.76
C GLN A 10 -29.51 -17.71 -38.71
N THR A 11 -30.74 -17.94 -38.27
CA THR A 11 -31.33 -17.32 -37.10
C THR A 11 -30.89 -18.11 -35.88
N THR A 12 -29.86 -17.62 -35.20
CA THR A 12 -29.49 -18.08 -33.85
C THR A 12 -29.58 -16.89 -32.91
N THR A 13 -30.45 -17.05 -31.91
CA THR A 13 -30.66 -16.32 -30.64
C THR A 13 -29.65 -15.20 -30.33
N PRO A 14 -30.08 -14.01 -29.87
CA PRO A 14 -29.17 -12.90 -29.61
C PRO A 14 -28.19 -13.29 -28.50
N ALA A 15 -26.97 -13.66 -28.89
CA ALA A 15 -25.86 -13.58 -27.99
C ALA A 15 -25.70 -12.09 -27.68
N PHE A 16 -25.98 -11.72 -26.42
CA PHE A 16 -25.69 -10.39 -25.91
C PHE A 16 -24.22 -10.08 -26.19
N ARG A 17 -23.97 -9.38 -27.30
CA ARG A 17 -22.75 -8.61 -27.49
C ARG A 17 -22.84 -7.48 -26.48
N SER A 18 -22.23 -7.66 -25.32
CA SER A 18 -21.78 -6.50 -24.57
C SER A 18 -20.77 -5.77 -25.45
N LEU A 19 -21.19 -4.64 -25.99
CA LEU A 19 -20.35 -3.66 -26.68
C LEU A 19 -19.53 -2.81 -25.68
N CYS A 20 -19.46 -3.26 -24.42
CA CYS A 20 -18.58 -2.77 -23.37
C CYS A 20 -17.94 -3.97 -22.68
N ALA A 21 -17.10 -4.71 -23.41
CA ALA A 21 -16.07 -5.52 -22.75
C ALA A 21 -14.96 -4.55 -22.34
N SER A 22 -15.11 -4.01 -21.13
CA SER A 22 -14.15 -3.09 -20.50
C SER A 22 -12.74 -3.66 -20.62
N PRO A 23 -11.72 -2.87 -21.01
CA PRO A 23 -10.37 -3.24 -20.63
C PRO A 23 -10.37 -3.30 -19.09
N PHE A 24 -9.90 -4.43 -18.56
CA PHE A 24 -9.73 -4.70 -17.15
C PHE A 24 -9.10 -3.49 -16.44
N ARG A 25 -9.90 -2.81 -15.61
CA ARG A 25 -9.47 -1.70 -14.76
C ARG A 25 -10.33 -1.73 -13.52
N LEU A 26 -9.76 -2.21 -12.41
CA LEU A 26 -10.31 -2.00 -11.07
C LEU A 26 -9.16 -1.65 -10.14
N LEU A 27 -8.71 -0.43 -10.34
CA LEU A 27 -8.18 0.49 -9.34
C LEU A 27 -8.35 1.86 -9.99
N ASN A 28 -9.19 2.74 -9.42
CA ASN A 28 -9.31 4.13 -9.87
C ASN A 28 -8.09 4.97 -9.45
N SER A 29 -6.94 4.32 -9.39
CA SER A 29 -5.65 4.92 -9.09
C SER A 29 -5.02 5.48 -10.35
N ASP A 30 -4.21 6.50 -10.14
CA ASP A 30 -3.38 7.10 -11.18
C ASP A 30 -1.97 6.51 -11.02
N ALA A 31 -1.37 6.07 -12.13
CA ALA A 31 -0.02 5.52 -12.10
C ALA A 31 0.96 6.63 -11.69
N VAL A 32 1.81 6.36 -10.71
CA VAL A 32 2.85 7.29 -10.29
C VAL A 32 4.01 7.15 -11.27
N ALA A 33 4.17 8.15 -12.15
CA ALA A 33 5.19 8.14 -13.20
C ALA A 33 6.63 8.14 -12.63
N ASP A 34 6.82 8.79 -11.49
CA ASP A 34 8.09 8.85 -10.77
C ASP A 34 7.87 8.49 -9.30
N SER A 35 8.36 7.32 -8.87
CA SER A 35 8.25 6.86 -7.49
C SER A 35 8.98 7.76 -6.49
N CYS A 36 9.86 8.66 -6.96
CA CYS A 36 10.48 9.70 -6.15
C CYS A 36 9.54 10.84 -5.76
N THR A 37 8.33 10.90 -6.35
CA THR A 37 7.28 11.86 -5.95
C THR A 37 6.88 11.66 -4.48
N PHE A 38 6.94 10.42 -4.01
CA PHE A 38 6.65 10.05 -2.64
C PHE A 38 7.91 9.57 -1.95
N THR A 39 8.09 9.99 -0.70
CA THR A 39 9.25 9.66 0.09
C THR A 39 9.03 8.36 0.85
N GLY A 40 10.07 7.54 0.92
CA GLY A 40 10.15 6.37 1.78
C GLY A 40 9.26 5.19 1.39
N VAL A 41 8.53 5.22 0.27
CA VAL A 41 7.59 4.14 -0.06
C VAL A 41 8.35 2.88 -0.46
N ALA A 42 8.04 1.77 0.21
CA ALA A 42 8.65 0.47 -0.05
C ALA A 42 7.59 -0.58 -0.35
N ASN A 43 7.91 -1.47 -1.30
CA ASN A 43 7.09 -2.64 -1.63
C ASN A 43 7.63 -3.85 -0.88
N ILE A 44 6.77 -4.64 -0.24
CA ILE A 44 7.13 -5.92 0.33
C ILE A 44 6.56 -7.00 -0.58
N THR A 45 7.45 -7.77 -1.19
CA THR A 45 7.10 -8.73 -2.23
C THR A 45 7.41 -10.16 -1.85
N SER A 46 6.65 -11.07 -2.43
CA SER A 46 6.82 -12.51 -2.37
C SER A 46 6.97 -13.09 -3.79
N LEU A 47 7.20 -14.39 -3.88
CA LEU A 47 7.52 -15.17 -5.09
C LEU A 47 8.65 -14.56 -5.92
N ASN A 48 9.80 -14.28 -5.30
CA ASN A 48 10.96 -13.63 -5.93
C ASN A 48 10.64 -12.26 -6.56
N GLY A 49 9.84 -11.45 -5.85
CA GLY A 49 9.52 -10.10 -6.28
C GLY A 49 8.33 -9.97 -7.24
N ASN A 50 7.61 -11.07 -7.50
CA ASN A 50 6.53 -11.10 -8.49
C ASN A 50 5.17 -10.68 -7.92
N ILE A 51 4.97 -10.82 -6.61
CA ILE A 51 3.71 -10.48 -5.95
C ILE A 51 3.97 -9.43 -4.88
N SER A 52 3.26 -8.30 -4.96
CA SER A 52 3.20 -7.33 -3.87
C SER A 52 2.30 -7.89 -2.76
N SER A 53 2.89 -8.23 -1.62
CA SER A 53 2.16 -8.78 -0.47
C SER A 53 1.75 -7.70 0.52
N CYS A 54 2.57 -6.65 0.65
CA CYS A 54 2.40 -5.57 1.59
C CYS A 54 3.17 -4.33 1.13
N ASN A 55 2.97 -3.21 1.83
CA ASN A 55 3.74 -2.00 1.67
C ASN A 55 4.39 -1.60 3.00
N ALA A 56 5.37 -0.72 2.93
CA ALA A 56 5.94 -0.05 4.09
C ALA A 56 6.35 1.38 3.73
N VAL A 57 6.63 2.18 4.75
CA VAL A 57 7.14 3.54 4.60
C VAL A 57 8.36 3.78 5.47
N TYR A 58 9.43 4.29 4.86
CA TYR A 58 10.63 4.72 5.55
C TYR A 58 10.37 6.04 6.27
N ALA A 59 10.33 5.98 7.60
CA ALA A 59 9.97 7.12 8.43
C ALA A 59 10.68 7.07 9.80
N PRO A 60 10.88 8.23 10.45
CA PRO A 60 11.31 8.27 11.84
C PRO A 60 10.27 7.62 12.76
N ALA A 61 10.70 6.66 13.58
CA ALA A 61 9.88 6.03 14.61
C ALA A 61 10.67 5.88 15.93
N THR A 62 9.95 5.63 17.03
CA THR A 62 10.57 5.32 18.32
C THR A 62 10.49 3.82 18.57
N ILE A 63 11.61 3.11 18.43
CA ILE A 63 11.71 1.66 18.65
C ILE A 63 12.46 1.44 19.96
N ASN A 64 11.82 0.77 20.93
CA ASN A 64 12.41 0.51 22.25
C ASN A 64 12.97 1.77 22.92
N GLY A 65 12.25 2.89 22.81
CA GLY A 65 12.66 4.19 23.37
C GLY A 65 13.70 4.96 22.56
N VAL A 66 14.20 4.41 21.45
CA VAL A 66 15.20 5.06 20.58
C VAL A 66 14.54 5.58 19.31
N LYS A 67 14.69 6.88 19.06
CA LYS A 67 14.28 7.50 17.78
C LYS A 67 15.27 7.14 16.68
N LYS A 68 14.76 6.56 15.59
CA LYS A 68 15.54 6.24 14.39
C LYS A 68 14.63 6.09 13.18
N SER A 69 15.20 6.19 11.99
CA SER A 69 14.49 5.93 10.74
C SER A 69 14.42 4.42 10.49
N THR A 70 13.23 3.94 10.19
CA THR A 70 12.89 2.53 9.99
C THR A 70 11.81 2.41 8.93
N PHE A 71 11.59 1.22 8.39
CA PHE A 71 10.38 0.95 7.64
C PHE A 71 9.24 0.65 8.60
N VAL A 72 8.15 1.41 8.48
CA VAL A 72 6.91 1.25 9.23
C VAL A 72 5.89 0.55 8.35
N THR A 73 5.25 -0.49 8.87
CA THR A 73 4.21 -1.27 8.20
C THR A 73 3.15 -1.71 9.24
N THR A 74 2.28 -2.64 8.91
CA THR A 74 1.29 -3.20 9.84
C THR A 74 1.79 -4.48 10.50
N GLU A 75 1.24 -4.82 11.67
CA GLU A 75 1.52 -6.10 12.35
C GLU A 75 1.13 -7.30 11.47
N TYR A 76 0.07 -7.18 10.66
CA TYR A 76 -0.27 -8.18 9.64
C TYR A 76 0.90 -8.47 8.69
N CYS A 77 1.51 -7.42 8.13
CA CYS A 77 2.62 -7.57 7.19
C CYS A 77 3.84 -8.20 7.86
N LYS A 78 4.11 -7.83 9.11
CA LYS A 78 5.14 -8.50 9.92
C LYS A 78 4.84 -9.99 10.10
N THR A 79 3.62 -10.36 10.51
CA THR A 79 3.25 -11.78 10.69
C THR A 79 3.37 -12.55 9.38
N LEU A 80 2.95 -11.97 8.25
CA LEU A 80 3.11 -12.59 6.94
C LEU A 80 4.58 -12.86 6.59
N ILE A 81 5.49 -11.93 6.91
CA ILE A 81 6.93 -12.12 6.71
C ILE A 81 7.47 -13.19 7.67
N GLU A 82 7.11 -13.14 8.95
CA GLU A 82 7.55 -14.12 9.96
C GLU A 82 7.09 -15.54 9.63
N ASP A 83 5.84 -15.71 9.20
CA ASP A 83 5.29 -17.00 8.80
C ASP A 83 6.06 -17.57 7.60
N ASN A 84 6.40 -16.73 6.62
CA ASN A 84 7.21 -17.14 5.47
C ASN A 84 8.63 -17.57 5.86
N ILE A 85 9.29 -16.82 6.75
CA ILE A 85 10.65 -17.12 7.23
C ILE A 85 10.68 -18.41 8.06
N ASN A 86 9.65 -18.63 8.88
CA ASN A 86 9.59 -19.75 9.81
C ASN A 86 9.02 -21.02 9.18
N ASP A 87 8.43 -20.95 7.99
CA ASP A 87 7.98 -22.12 7.24
C ASP A 87 9.18 -22.85 6.59
N PRO A 88 9.59 -24.02 7.09
CA PRO A 88 10.73 -24.77 6.55
C PRO A 88 10.46 -25.34 5.15
N THR A 89 9.20 -25.30 4.68
CA THR A 89 8.80 -25.75 3.35
C THR A 89 8.72 -24.60 2.35
N SER A 90 8.73 -23.36 2.82
CA SER A 90 8.75 -22.19 1.96
C SER A 90 10.08 -22.12 1.20
N THR A 91 9.98 -22.01 -0.11
CA THR A 91 11.11 -21.66 -0.99
C THR A 91 11.09 -20.19 -1.39
N ASP A 92 10.11 -19.46 -0.86
CA ASP A 92 9.90 -18.06 -1.16
C ASP A 92 10.76 -17.19 -0.23
N VAL A 93 11.23 -16.08 -0.77
CA VAL A 93 12.03 -15.09 -0.05
C VAL A 93 11.24 -13.80 -0.09
N MET A 94 10.77 -13.36 1.08
CA MET A 94 10.18 -12.04 1.22
C MET A 94 11.25 -10.98 1.02
N GLU A 95 11.02 -10.06 0.08
CA GLU A 95 11.92 -8.97 -0.25
C GLU A 95 11.25 -7.62 0.03
N ILE A 96 12.03 -6.64 0.49
CA ILE A 96 11.63 -5.23 0.51
C ILE A 96 12.31 -4.51 -0.65
N HIS A 97 11.52 -3.89 -1.51
CA HIS A 97 11.98 -3.08 -2.62
C HIS A 97 11.89 -1.60 -2.26
N ILE A 98 13.00 -0.90 -2.42
CA ILE A 98 13.14 0.53 -2.13
C ILE A 98 13.70 1.21 -3.37
N GLY A 99 12.84 1.90 -4.11
CA GLY A 99 13.18 2.34 -5.46
C GLY A 99 13.58 1.15 -6.35
N GLN A 100 14.83 1.11 -6.81
CA GLN A 100 15.37 0.03 -7.64
C GLN A 100 16.14 -1.03 -6.84
N GLN A 101 16.30 -0.84 -5.53
CA GLN A 101 17.05 -1.73 -4.67
C GLN A 101 16.13 -2.80 -4.08
N ARG A 102 16.66 -3.99 -3.87
CA ARG A 102 15.94 -5.13 -3.30
C ARG A 102 16.76 -5.75 -2.20
N TYR A 103 16.10 -6.06 -1.09
CA TYR A 103 16.74 -6.66 0.07
C TYR A 103 15.85 -7.76 0.65
N PRO A 104 16.40 -8.94 0.99
CA PRO A 104 15.63 -9.94 1.73
C PRO A 104 15.26 -9.39 3.12
N VAL A 105 14.00 -9.55 3.53
CA VAL A 105 13.50 -9.07 4.83
C VAL A 105 13.80 -10.07 5.94
N THR A 106 15.08 -10.36 6.13
CA THR A 106 15.54 -11.38 7.09
C THR A 106 16.75 -10.89 7.89
N GLN A 107 17.06 -11.60 8.96
CA GLN A 107 18.31 -11.41 9.67
C GLN A 107 19.50 -11.83 8.79
N PRO A 108 20.66 -11.15 8.91
CA PRO A 108 20.96 -10.15 9.92
C PRO A 108 20.67 -8.70 9.51
N LEU A 109 20.12 -8.47 8.31
CA LEU A 109 19.93 -7.14 7.74
C LEU A 109 18.80 -6.37 8.44
N PHE A 110 17.67 -7.04 8.66
CA PHE A 110 16.50 -6.48 9.31
C PHE A 110 16.11 -7.25 10.56
N ASN A 111 15.51 -6.54 11.52
CA ASN A 111 14.79 -7.12 12.64
C ASN A 111 13.31 -6.74 12.51
N LEU A 112 12.43 -7.72 12.68
CA LEU A 112 11.00 -7.49 12.73
C LEU A 112 10.59 -7.21 14.18
N ILE A 113 9.95 -6.06 14.40
CA ILE A 113 9.61 -5.59 15.74
C ILE A 113 8.16 -5.15 15.74
N SER A 114 7.34 -5.69 16.64
CA SER A 114 5.97 -5.23 16.82
C SER A 114 5.96 -3.80 17.35
N GLY A 115 5.11 -2.97 16.76
CA GLY A 115 4.89 -1.59 17.15
C GLY A 115 3.62 -1.42 17.99
N PRO A 116 3.34 -0.19 18.44
CA PRO A 116 2.09 0.12 19.09
C PRO A 116 0.93 0.08 18.09
N ASN A 117 -0.28 -0.21 18.58
CA ASN A 117 -1.53 0.03 17.84
C ASN A 117 -1.61 -0.66 16.46
N GLY A 118 -1.09 -1.87 16.36
CA GLY A 118 -1.10 -2.66 15.11
C GLY A 118 -0.09 -2.20 14.06
N LEU A 119 0.82 -1.28 14.39
CA LEU A 119 2.02 -1.04 13.59
C LEU A 119 3.04 -2.16 13.81
N ALA A 120 3.92 -2.32 12.84
CA ALA A 120 5.17 -3.05 12.99
C ALA A 120 6.31 -2.30 12.31
N TYR A 121 7.53 -2.68 12.67
CA TYR A 121 8.76 -2.10 12.16
C TYR A 121 9.63 -3.17 11.53
N ILE A 122 10.12 -2.88 10.32
CA ILE A 122 11.22 -3.60 9.69
C ILE A 122 12.47 -2.76 9.97
N ASP A 123 13.06 -3.04 11.13
CA ASP A 123 14.14 -2.26 11.69
C ASP A 123 15.48 -2.60 11.04
N ILE A 124 16.16 -1.57 10.56
CA ILE A 124 17.48 -1.71 9.93
C ILE A 124 18.51 -1.98 11.02
N ASN A 125 19.19 -3.11 10.92
CA ASN A 125 20.30 -3.40 11.82
C ASN A 125 21.40 -2.34 11.62
N SER A 126 21.80 -1.68 12.72
CA SER A 126 22.75 -0.56 12.69
C SER A 126 24.11 -0.92 12.08
N ARG A 127 24.51 -2.19 12.12
CA ARG A 127 25.71 -2.69 11.44
C ARG A 127 25.62 -2.53 9.91
N TYR A 128 24.42 -2.62 9.35
CA TYR A 128 24.14 -2.57 7.92
C TYR A 128 23.44 -1.29 7.47
N ALA A 129 23.23 -0.32 8.37
CA ALA A 129 22.58 0.94 8.04
C ALA A 129 23.23 1.69 6.87
N ARG A 130 24.54 1.49 6.62
CA ARG A 130 25.23 2.05 5.46
C ARG A 130 24.81 1.45 4.12
N LEU A 131 24.40 0.18 4.09
CA LEU A 131 23.89 -0.47 2.87
C LEU A 131 22.58 0.17 2.41
N ILE A 132 21.77 0.58 3.38
CA ILE A 132 20.45 1.21 3.19
C ILE A 132 20.58 2.74 3.33
N GLY A 133 21.80 3.29 3.39
CA GLY A 133 22.04 4.71 3.64
C GLY A 133 21.92 5.58 2.38
N ASP A 134 22.04 4.97 1.20
CA ASP A 134 21.80 5.61 -0.10
C ASP A 134 20.60 4.93 -0.75
N LEU A 135 19.40 5.41 -0.42
CA LEU A 135 18.14 4.95 -1.03
C LEU A 135 17.82 5.71 -2.33
N GLY A 136 18.82 6.35 -2.94
CA GLY A 136 18.66 7.22 -4.08
C GLY A 136 17.77 8.43 -3.75
N CYS A 137 16.63 8.53 -4.41
CA CYS A 137 15.68 9.62 -4.19
C CYS A 137 14.77 9.41 -2.97
N GLN A 138 14.71 8.18 -2.44
CA GLN A 138 13.87 7.87 -1.29
C GLN A 138 14.49 8.49 -0.03
N LYS A 139 13.68 9.24 0.71
CA LYS A 139 14.04 9.91 1.96
C LYS A 139 13.06 9.54 3.05
N ASP A 140 13.38 9.90 4.27
CA ASP A 140 12.43 9.84 5.39
C ASP A 140 11.15 10.58 5.03
N ALA A 141 10.01 9.89 5.16
CA ALA A 141 8.72 10.51 5.16
C ALA A 141 8.55 11.39 6.41
N CYS A 142 7.91 12.55 6.27
CA CYS A 142 7.69 13.51 7.36
C CYS A 142 6.43 13.12 8.14
N PRO A 143 6.52 12.52 9.35
CA PRO A 143 5.34 12.07 10.07
C PRO A 143 4.54 13.27 10.60
N TYR A 144 3.22 13.16 10.56
CA TYR A 144 2.33 14.13 11.20
C TYR A 144 2.66 14.25 12.68
N ASN A 145 2.65 15.47 13.22
CA ASN A 145 2.86 15.70 14.64
C ASN A 145 1.78 16.64 15.15
N SER A 146 0.80 16.11 15.89
CA SER A 146 -0.36 16.86 16.38
C SER A 146 0.02 18.06 17.24
N ALA A 147 1.14 18.01 17.98
CA ALA A 147 1.59 19.12 18.82
C ALA A 147 2.07 20.34 18.00
N THR A 148 2.49 20.14 16.75
CA THR A 148 3.11 21.21 15.93
C THR A 148 2.40 21.47 14.60
N MET A 149 1.60 20.52 14.12
CA MET A 149 0.98 20.51 12.79
C MET A 149 -0.55 20.57 12.81
N THR A 150 -1.20 20.61 13.97
CA THR A 150 -2.67 20.79 14.05
C THR A 150 -3.10 22.06 13.30
N GLY A 151 -4.08 21.91 12.40
CA GLY A 151 -4.60 22.99 11.55
C GLY A 151 -3.68 23.40 10.39
N LYS A 152 -2.54 22.71 10.19
CA LYS A 152 -1.58 22.98 9.11
C LYS A 152 -1.55 21.90 8.03
N VAL A 153 -2.31 20.83 8.20
CA VAL A 153 -2.41 19.71 7.26
C VAL A 153 -3.86 19.58 6.82
N ASP A 154 -4.08 19.51 5.51
CA ASP A 154 -5.42 19.34 4.94
C ASP A 154 -5.77 17.86 4.83
N PHE A 155 -6.53 17.38 5.81
CA PHE A 155 -7.02 16.01 5.87
C PHE A 155 -8.08 15.68 4.80
N ASN A 156 -8.57 16.67 4.03
CA ASN A 156 -9.47 16.43 2.89
C ASN A 156 -8.70 16.32 1.56
N ASN A 157 -7.40 16.62 1.55
CA ASN A 157 -6.54 16.54 0.38
C ASN A 157 -5.36 15.62 0.67
N CYS A 158 -5.66 14.33 0.64
CA CYS A 158 -4.70 13.28 0.90
C CYS A 158 -4.61 12.30 -0.27
N LYS A 159 -3.53 11.55 -0.29
CA LYS A 159 -3.29 10.46 -1.22
C LYS A 159 -2.77 9.27 -0.45
N THR A 160 -3.26 8.09 -0.78
CA THR A 160 -2.57 6.85 -0.44
C THR A 160 -1.82 6.37 -1.65
N VAL A 161 -0.64 5.76 -1.44
CA VAL A 161 0.19 5.21 -2.50
C VAL A 161 0.56 3.77 -2.20
N SER A 162 0.44 2.91 -3.20
CA SER A 162 0.56 1.47 -3.01
C SER A 162 1.15 0.80 -4.25
N TYR A 163 1.94 -0.25 -4.02
CA TYR A 163 2.38 -1.18 -5.05
C TYR A 163 1.45 -2.39 -5.20
N GLY A 164 0.47 -2.56 -4.31
CA GLY A 164 -0.22 -3.83 -4.14
C GLY A 164 -1.70 -3.81 -4.53
N ALA A 165 -2.18 -4.98 -4.97
CA ALA A 165 -3.56 -5.44 -4.84
C ALA A 165 -3.57 -6.96 -5.08
N MET A 166 -4.37 -7.77 -4.35
CA MET A 166 -4.67 -9.13 -4.81
C MET A 166 -6.09 -9.60 -4.46
N ASN A 167 -6.87 -9.82 -5.53
CA ASN A 167 -7.63 -11.05 -5.77
C ASN A 167 -7.26 -11.54 -7.19
N ILE A 168 -6.20 -12.35 -7.27
CA ILE A 168 -5.72 -13.28 -8.32
C ILE A 168 -5.67 -12.90 -9.83
N ASP A 169 -6.29 -11.83 -10.30
CA ASP A 169 -6.36 -11.48 -11.74
C ASP A 169 -5.67 -10.16 -12.14
N LEU A 170 -5.04 -9.46 -11.19
CA LEU A 170 -4.42 -8.15 -11.43
C LEU A 170 -2.99 -8.11 -10.87
N LEU A 171 -2.04 -8.59 -11.67
CA LEU A 171 -0.63 -8.25 -11.48
C LEU A 171 -0.46 -6.78 -11.83
N GLN A 172 -0.42 -5.91 -10.82
CA GLN A 172 -0.03 -4.52 -11.02
C GLN A 172 1.49 -4.39 -10.98
N SER A 173 2.04 -3.61 -11.90
CA SER A 173 3.45 -3.25 -11.92
C SER A 173 3.58 -1.75 -11.72
N GLY A 174 4.43 -1.36 -10.77
CA GLY A 174 4.68 0.04 -10.44
C GLY A 174 3.86 0.55 -9.25
N LEU A 175 4.10 1.82 -8.92
CA LEU A 175 3.44 2.52 -7.82
C LEU A 175 2.19 3.24 -8.33
N TYR A 176 1.11 3.17 -7.56
CA TYR A 176 -0.16 3.82 -7.87
C TYR A 176 -0.59 4.74 -6.74
N GLU A 177 -1.30 5.82 -7.08
CA GLU A 177 -1.87 6.75 -6.11
C GLU A 177 -3.39 6.79 -6.18
N VAL A 178 -4.05 6.92 -5.03
CA VAL A 178 -5.50 7.13 -4.92
C VAL A 178 -5.76 8.37 -4.05
N PRO A 179 -6.54 9.35 -4.53
CA PRO A 179 -6.97 10.46 -3.69
C PRO A 179 -7.95 9.99 -2.62
N VAL A 180 -7.65 10.33 -1.38
CA VAL A 180 -8.44 9.99 -0.20
C VAL A 180 -8.70 11.23 0.66
N ALA A 181 -9.80 11.23 1.39
CA ALA A 181 -10.15 12.29 2.32
C ALA A 181 -10.59 11.70 3.66
N LEU A 182 -10.32 12.41 4.75
CA LEU A 182 -10.72 12.00 6.09
C LEU A 182 -12.24 11.94 6.19
N ASN A 183 -12.74 10.76 6.54
CA ASN A 183 -14.14 10.53 6.82
C ASN A 183 -14.43 10.77 8.30
N GLN A 184 -15.05 11.92 8.58
CA GLN A 184 -15.47 12.32 9.92
C GLN A 184 -16.52 11.38 10.53
N GLY A 185 -17.24 10.60 9.71
CA GLY A 185 -18.18 9.57 10.15
C GLY A 185 -17.51 8.31 10.70
N GLY A 186 -16.18 8.20 10.58
CA GLY A 186 -15.42 7.03 10.99
C GLY A 186 -15.55 5.84 10.04
N CYS A 187 -14.89 4.73 10.39
CA CYS A 187 -14.80 3.52 9.56
C CYS A 187 -15.88 2.51 9.96
N THR A 188 -17.14 2.91 9.86
CA THR A 188 -18.27 2.01 10.12
C THR A 188 -18.26 0.83 9.15
N GLY A 189 -18.35 -0.39 9.65
CA GLY A 189 -18.36 -1.61 8.83
C GLY A 189 -16.99 -2.13 8.39
N VAL A 190 -15.89 -1.42 8.70
CA VAL A 190 -14.54 -1.95 8.49
C VAL A 190 -14.06 -2.55 9.81
N ALA A 191 -13.84 -3.86 9.83
CA ALA A 191 -13.35 -4.56 11.01
C ALA A 191 -12.00 -3.99 11.45
N GLU A 192 -11.79 -3.91 12.77
CA GLU A 192 -10.46 -3.75 13.32
C GLU A 192 -9.76 -5.11 13.24
N THR A 193 -8.50 -5.09 12.79
CA THR A 193 -7.67 -6.28 12.65
C THR A 193 -6.26 -5.97 13.17
N PHE A 194 -5.60 -6.99 13.74
CA PHE A 194 -4.21 -6.92 14.20
C PHE A 194 -3.89 -5.84 15.25
N GLY A 195 -4.84 -5.50 16.12
CA GLY A 195 -4.60 -4.58 17.24
C GLY A 195 -4.59 -3.10 16.85
N SER A 196 -5.17 -2.75 15.71
CA SER A 196 -5.29 -1.39 15.17
C SER A 196 -6.48 -0.62 15.77
N ALA A 197 -6.52 -0.51 17.10
CA ALA A 197 -7.65 0.09 17.83
C ALA A 197 -7.84 1.59 17.53
N ASN A 198 -6.74 2.35 17.50
CA ASN A 198 -6.75 3.79 17.26
C ASN A 198 -6.45 4.10 15.79
N THR A 199 -7.48 4.14 14.95
CA THR A 199 -7.32 4.44 13.52
C THR A 199 -8.07 5.70 13.13
N MET A 200 -7.49 6.48 12.22
CA MET A 200 -8.25 7.46 11.44
C MET A 200 -9.01 6.74 10.34
N CYS A 201 -10.10 7.34 9.86
CA CYS A 201 -10.84 6.79 8.75
C CYS A 201 -10.72 7.69 7.54
N PHE A 202 -10.28 7.14 6.41
CA PHE A 202 -10.25 7.82 5.13
C PHE A 202 -11.19 7.16 4.15
N SER A 203 -11.66 7.88 3.15
CA SER A 203 -12.46 7.33 2.06
C SER A 203 -11.87 7.73 0.72
N SER A 204 -11.99 6.85 -0.28
CA SER A 204 -11.69 7.18 -1.67
C SER A 204 -12.58 8.34 -2.14
N VAL A 205 -11.96 9.43 -2.61
CA VAL A 205 -12.69 10.61 -3.10
C VAL A 205 -13.44 10.28 -4.40
N LYS A 206 -12.95 9.30 -5.17
CA LYS A 206 -13.59 8.84 -6.42
C LYS A 206 -14.80 7.94 -6.16
N GLY A 207 -15.12 7.60 -4.91
CA GLY A 207 -16.32 6.86 -4.51
C GLY A 207 -16.36 5.38 -4.88
N THR A 208 -15.30 4.86 -5.51
CA THR A 208 -15.15 3.44 -5.82
C THR A 208 -14.28 2.76 -4.79
N ASN A 209 -14.61 1.51 -4.50
CA ASN A 209 -13.78 0.65 -3.72
C ASN A 209 -12.56 0.21 -4.53
N VAL A 210 -11.38 0.27 -3.91
CA VAL A 210 -10.09 0.13 -4.61
C VAL A 210 -9.00 -0.46 -3.72
N PHE A 211 -9.33 -0.97 -2.52
CA PHE A 211 -8.33 -1.42 -1.55
C PHE A 211 -8.43 -2.92 -1.32
N CYS A 212 -7.28 -3.55 -1.18
CA CYS A 212 -7.10 -4.99 -1.05
C CYS A 212 -6.07 -5.32 0.05
N SER A 213 -5.87 -6.60 0.31
CA SER A 213 -4.87 -7.10 1.27
C SER A 213 -3.44 -6.63 0.95
N GLY A 214 -3.09 -6.58 -0.33
CA GLY A 214 -1.81 -6.07 -0.82
C GLY A 214 -1.55 -4.60 -0.52
N ASP A 215 -2.56 -3.80 -0.18
CA ASP A 215 -2.41 -2.39 0.21
C ASP A 215 -2.07 -2.20 1.70
N SER A 216 -2.00 -3.29 2.46
CA SER A 216 -1.64 -3.23 3.88
C SER A 216 -0.28 -2.55 4.06
N GLY A 217 -0.19 -1.57 4.94
CA GLY A 217 1.04 -0.82 5.19
C GLY A 217 1.30 0.34 4.22
N SER A 218 0.41 0.59 3.26
CA SER A 218 0.55 1.69 2.30
C SER A 218 0.49 3.05 3.00
N PRO A 219 1.44 3.96 2.74
CA PRO A 219 1.43 5.27 3.40
C PRO A 219 0.30 6.16 2.89
N VAL A 220 -0.30 6.91 3.82
CA VAL A 220 -1.28 7.96 3.54
C VAL A 220 -0.65 9.32 3.81
N TYR A 221 -0.49 10.09 2.74
CA TYR A 221 0.08 11.44 2.75
C TYR A 221 -1.02 12.49 2.64
N CYS A 222 -1.01 13.50 3.49
CA CYS A 222 -1.87 14.66 3.38
C CYS A 222 -1.03 15.92 3.13
N ASN A 223 -1.54 16.85 2.34
CA ASN A 223 -0.76 18.03 1.96
C ASN A 223 -0.78 19.10 3.06
N ALA A 224 0.36 19.71 3.32
CA ALA A 224 0.45 20.97 4.04
C ALA A 224 0.11 22.14 3.09
N PRO A 225 -1.02 22.86 3.25
CA PRO A 225 -1.46 23.86 2.27
C PRO A 225 -0.50 25.03 2.07
N SER A 226 0.36 25.30 3.05
CA SER A 226 1.34 26.40 3.02
C SER A 226 2.44 26.22 1.96
N ASN A 227 2.81 24.98 1.65
CA ASN A 227 3.95 24.67 0.79
C ASN A 227 3.76 23.43 -0.10
N GLY A 228 2.62 22.73 0.02
CA GLY A 228 2.34 21.50 -0.72
C GLY A 228 3.14 20.29 -0.26
N GLU A 229 3.81 20.35 0.90
CA GLU A 229 4.62 19.25 1.40
C GLU A 229 3.75 18.04 1.79
N PRO A 230 4.12 16.81 1.38
CA PRO A 230 3.40 15.60 1.77
C PRO A 230 3.76 15.22 3.20
N ILE A 231 2.75 15.20 4.08
CA ILE A 231 2.88 14.80 5.48
C ILE A 231 2.33 13.39 5.65
N LEU A 232 3.16 12.46 6.13
CA LEU A 232 2.76 11.09 6.43
C LEU A 232 1.84 11.08 7.64
N VAL A 233 0.56 10.84 7.41
CA VAL A 233 -0.45 10.80 8.46
C VAL A 233 -0.54 9.42 9.09
N GLY A 234 -0.32 8.37 8.31
CA GLY A 234 -0.32 7.00 8.81
C GLY A 234 -0.09 5.97 7.72
N VAL A 235 -0.22 4.70 8.07
CA VAL A 235 -0.24 3.59 7.12
C VAL A 235 -1.61 2.92 7.09
N MET A 236 -2.02 2.42 5.93
CA MET A 236 -3.27 1.68 5.78
C MET A 236 -3.23 0.40 6.60
N SER A 237 -4.27 0.19 7.42
CA SER A 237 -4.53 -1.09 8.08
C SER A 237 -4.96 -2.14 7.05
N THR A 238 -4.93 -3.40 7.46
CA THR A 238 -5.24 -4.52 6.60
C THR A 238 -6.73 -4.66 6.31
N GLN A 239 -7.05 -4.82 5.03
CA GLN A 239 -8.35 -5.24 4.53
C GLN A 239 -8.17 -6.57 3.81
N PHE A 240 -8.97 -7.60 4.15
CA PHE A 240 -8.73 -8.93 3.61
C PHE A 240 -9.32 -9.12 2.22
N ALA A 241 -10.54 -8.65 2.00
CA ALA A 241 -11.15 -8.72 0.69
C ALA A 241 -11.05 -7.37 -0.03
N CYS A 242 -10.72 -7.49 -1.32
CA CYS A 242 -10.86 -6.39 -2.24
C CYS A 242 -12.32 -5.97 -2.31
N ASP A 243 -12.54 -4.68 -2.42
CA ASP A 243 -13.87 -4.12 -2.62
C ASP A 243 -14.85 -4.28 -1.43
N ASP A 244 -14.35 -4.49 -0.21
CA ASP A 244 -15.17 -4.59 1.02
C ASP A 244 -15.77 -3.26 1.49
N SER A 245 -14.95 -2.19 1.61
CA SER A 245 -15.44 -0.85 1.96
C SER A 245 -14.73 0.29 1.22
N PRO A 246 -15.42 1.38 0.82
CA PRO A 246 -14.76 2.58 0.33
C PRO A 246 -13.96 3.31 1.42
N ASN A 247 -14.14 2.89 2.68
CA ASN A 247 -13.44 3.40 3.85
C ASN A 247 -12.16 2.59 4.13
N ILE A 248 -11.16 3.29 4.63
CA ILE A 248 -9.85 2.75 4.97
C ILE A 248 -9.53 3.17 6.39
N ARG A 249 -9.20 2.18 7.22
CA ARG A 249 -8.56 2.44 8.50
C ARG A 249 -7.09 2.79 8.26
N VAL A 250 -6.68 3.94 8.78
CA VAL A 250 -5.29 4.41 8.72
C VAL A 250 -4.74 4.45 10.13
N ILE A 251 -3.68 3.69 10.37
CA ILE A 251 -2.98 3.61 11.65
C ILE A 251 -2.01 4.81 11.71
N PRO A 252 -2.20 5.77 12.65
CA PRO A 252 -1.27 6.89 12.81
C PRO A 252 0.14 6.39 13.16
N VAL A 253 1.16 7.02 12.58
CA VAL A 253 2.58 6.67 12.82
C VAL A 253 3.24 7.46 13.97
N SER A 254 2.52 8.40 14.57
CA SER A 254 3.00 9.37 15.57
C SER A 254 2.21 9.37 16.86
#